data_AF-A0A7J8NM85-F1
#
_entry.id   AF-A0A7J8NM85-F1
#
_cell.length_a   1.000
_cell.length_b   1.000
_cell.length_c   1.000
_cell.angle_alpha   90.00
_cell.angle_beta   90.00
_cell.angle_gamma   90.00
#
_symmetry.space_group_name_H-M   'P 1'
#
loop_
_entity.id
_entity.type
_entity.pdbx_description
1 polymer ?
#
loop_
_entity_poly.entity_id
_entity_poly.type
_entity_poly.pdbx_seq_one_letter_code
_entity_poly.pdbx_strand_id
1 'polypeptide(L)' 'MFGIGQKDVYLGYEAQTRRGMLGLSYPIEHGIVRDWEAMERFWEHAFDNELRVNIDEHPVLLTEAPIIEKK' A
#
# COMPACT_ATOMS: atom_id res chain seq x y z
N MET A 1 7.44 -22.87 -13.05
CA MET A 1 6.01 -22.93 -13.43
C MET A 1 5.27 -22.00 -12.48
N PHE A 2 4.95 -20.79 -12.91
CA PHE A 2 4.01 -19.94 -12.16
C PHE A 2 2.61 -20.53 -12.36
N GLY A 3 1.94 -20.88 -11.26
CA GLY A 3 0.57 -21.37 -11.32
C GLY A 3 -0.33 -20.27 -11.86
N ILE A 4 -1.16 -20.60 -12.86
CA ILE A 4 -2.16 -19.70 -13.43
C ILE A 4 -3.02 -19.18 -12.26
N GLY A 5 -2.86 -17.90 -11.91
CA GLY A 5 -3.61 -17.23 -10.82
C GLY A 5 -2.77 -16.66 -9.67
N GLN A 6 -1.44 -16.79 -9.68
CA GLN A 6 -0.59 -16.19 -8.66
C GLN A 6 -0.28 -14.72 -9.01
N LYS A 7 -0.74 -13.78 -8.20
CA LYS A 7 -0.34 -12.36 -8.30
C LYS A 7 1.10 -12.18 -7.79
N ASP A 8 1.81 -11.24 -8.37
CA ASP A 8 3.16 -10.87 -7.93
C ASP A 8 3.13 -10.10 -6.59
N VAL A 9 2.06 -9.34 -6.35
CA VAL A 9 1.87 -8.55 -5.13
C VAL A 9 0.46 -8.74 -4.59
N TYR A 10 0.37 -8.88 -3.26
CA TYR A 10 -0.89 -8.89 -2.51
C TYR A 10 -0.88 -7.69 -1.57
N LEU A 11 -2.00 -6.98 -1.44
CA LEU A 11 -2.13 -5.78 -0.63
C LEU A 11 -3.27 -5.93 0.40
N GLY A 12 -3.16 -5.18 1.50
CA GLY A 12 -4.21 -5.09 2.52
C GLY A 12 -4.64 -6.45 3.11
N TYR A 13 -5.96 -6.70 3.11
CA TYR A 13 -6.55 -7.91 3.68
C TYR A 13 -6.10 -9.19 2.95
N GLU A 14 -5.91 -9.12 1.63
CA GLU A 14 -5.46 -10.27 0.83
C GLU A 14 -4.04 -10.71 1.23
N ALA A 15 -3.15 -9.75 1.49
CA ALA A 15 -1.81 -10.05 2.00
C ALA A 15 -1.86 -10.66 3.41
N GLN A 16 -2.68 -10.08 4.28
CA GLN A 16 -2.78 -10.51 5.68
C GLN A 16 -3.34 -11.93 5.83
N THR A 17 -4.37 -12.29 5.06
CA THR A 17 -4.95 -13.64 5.07
C THR A 17 -3.94 -14.71 4.62
N ARG A 18 -2.94 -14.32 3.82
CA ARG A 18 -1.90 -15.21 3.29
C ARG A 18 -0.54 -15.02 3.97
N ARG A 19 -0.49 -14.43 5.17
CA ARG A 19 0.76 -14.13 5.92
C ARG A 19 1.71 -15.31 6.13
N GLY A 20 1.20 -16.55 6.12
CA GLY A 20 2.03 -17.75 6.27
C GLY A 20 2.79 -18.15 5.00
N MET A 21 2.43 -17.57 3.85
CA MET A 21 3.01 -17.87 2.54
C MET A 21 3.70 -16.66 1.89
N LEU A 22 3.53 -15.47 2.45
CA LEU A 22 4.04 -14.22 1.89
C LEU A 22 5.11 -13.61 2.80
N GLY A 23 6.14 -13.03 2.18
CA GLY A 23 7.00 -12.06 2.86
C GLY A 23 6.25 -10.74 2.99
N LEU A 24 5.74 -10.42 4.18
CA LEU A 24 5.02 -9.17 4.42
C LEU A 24 6.01 -8.00 4.55
N SER A 25 5.72 -6.91 3.84
CA SER A 25 6.40 -5.62 4.00
C SER A 25 5.41 -4.57 4.52
N TYR A 26 5.94 -3.59 5.23
CA TYR A 26 5.19 -2.47 5.79
C TYR A 26 5.83 -1.17 5.28
N PRO A 27 5.24 -0.48 4.28
CA PRO A 27 5.89 0.67 3.65
C PRO A 27 6.02 1.89 4.56
N ILE A 28 5.25 1.94 5.65
CA ILE A 28 5.25 3.02 6.63
C ILE A 28 5.79 2.48 7.95
N GLU A 29 6.87 3.07 8.44
CA GLU A 29 7.46 2.79 9.76
C GLU A 29 7.47 4.05 10.61
N HIS A 30 6.90 3.98 11.82
CA HIS A 30 6.78 5.13 12.72
C HIS A 30 6.14 6.37 12.06
N GLY A 31 5.17 6.16 11.17
CA GLY A 31 4.49 7.24 10.47
C GLY A 31 5.27 7.86 9.31
N ILE A 32 6.47 7.34 9.00
CA ILE A 32 7.31 7.80 7.90
C ILE A 32 7.28 6.73 6.80
N VAL A 33 7.04 7.15 5.56
CA VAL A 33 7.16 6.26 4.39
C VAL A 33 8.63 5.89 4.19
N ARG A 34 8.94 4.60 4.31
CA ARG A 34 10.29 4.03 4.13
C ARG A 34 10.48 3.37 2.78
N ASP A 35 9.40 2.83 2.22
CA ASP A 35 9.36 2.20 0.90
C ASP A 35 8.32 2.91 0.04
N TRP A 36 8.80 3.80 -0.83
CA TRP A 36 7.94 4.60 -1.71
C TRP A 36 7.34 3.78 -2.86
N GLU A 37 8.03 2.77 -3.36
CA GLU A 37 7.52 1.90 -4.43
C GLU A 37 6.34 1.07 -3.92
N ALA A 38 6.46 0.50 -2.72
CA ALA A 38 5.35 -0.21 -2.09
C ALA A 38 4.20 0.73 -1.70
N MET A 39 4.49 1.98 -1.31
CA MET A 39 3.45 2.97 -1.02
C MET A 39 2.67 3.40 -2.28
N GLU A 40 3.36 3.58 -3.41
CA GLU A 40 2.74 3.89 -4.70
C GLU A 40 1.77 2.80 -5.12
N ARG A 41 2.19 1.52 -5.08
CA ARG A 41 1.30 0.37 -5.35
C ARG A 41 0.11 0.31 -4.40
N PHE A 42 0.29 0.70 -3.14
CA PHE A 42 -0.80 0.77 -2.18
C PHE A 42 -1.82 1.85 -2.54
N TRP A 43 -1.37 3.03 -2.95
CA TRP A 43 -2.25 4.11 -3.40
C TRP A 43 -2.98 3.74 -4.69
N GLU A 44 -2.30 3.20 -5.70
CA GLU A 44 -2.93 2.67 -6.92
C GLU A 44 -4.05 1.69 -6.58
N HIS A 45 -3.78 0.75 -5.68
CA HIS A 45 -4.79 -0.21 -5.25
C HIS A 45 -5.98 0.46 -4.54
N ALA A 46 -5.73 1.43 -3.66
CA ALA A 46 -6.77 2.16 -2.96
C ALA A 46 -7.67 2.97 -3.93
N PHE A 47 -7.10 3.64 -4.92
CA PHE A 47 -7.88 4.42 -5.88
C PHE A 47 -8.60 3.54 -6.90
N ASP A 48 -7.93 2.56 -7.49
CA ASP A 48 -8.49 1.77 -8.59
C ASP A 48 -9.44 0.66 -8.11
N ASN A 49 -9.08 -0.06 -7.04
CA ASN A 49 -9.81 -1.26 -6.63
C ASN A 49 -10.82 -0.98 -5.52
N GLU A 50 -10.41 -0.22 -4.51
CA GLU A 50 -11.24 0.08 -3.34
C GLU A 50 -12.22 1.22 -3.63
N LEU A 51 -11.72 2.40 -4.03
CA LEU A 51 -12.54 3.58 -4.32
C LEU A 51 -13.14 3.56 -5.73
N ARG A 52 -12.47 2.92 -6.69
CA ARG A 52 -12.85 2.81 -8.11
C ARG A 52 -13.07 4.16 -8.77
N VAL A 53 -12.15 5.08 -8.54
CA VAL A 53 -12.18 6.45 -9.07
C VAL A 53 -10.94 6.72 -9.92
N ASN A 54 -11.08 7.60 -10.90
CA ASN A 54 -9.93 8.17 -11.60
C ASN A 54 -9.35 9.30 -10.73
N ILE A 55 -8.09 9.15 -10.30
CA ILE A 55 -7.43 10.14 -9.46
C ILE A 55 -7.29 11.50 -10.14
N ASP A 56 -7.16 11.53 -11.47
CA ASP A 56 -6.99 12.78 -12.24
C ASP A 56 -8.25 13.67 -12.23
N GLU A 57 -9.40 13.11 -11.83
CA GLU A 57 -10.69 13.80 -11.82
C GLU A 57 -11.07 14.34 -10.43
N HIS A 58 -10.25 14.07 -9.40
CA HIS A 58 -10.59 14.37 -8.01
C HIS A 58 -9.42 14.97 -7.21
N PRO A 59 -9.62 16.06 -6.47
CA PRO A 59 -8.62 16.52 -5.51
C PRO A 59 -8.48 15.50 -4.36
N VAL A 60 -7.24 15.23 -3.96
CA VAL A 60 -6.91 14.29 -2.89
C VAL A 60 -6.44 15.04 -1.66
N LEU A 61 -7.02 14.73 -0.49
CA LEU A 61 -6.52 15.14 0.81
C LEU A 61 -5.88 13.94 1.50
N LEU A 62 -4.59 14.06 1.84
CA LEU A 62 -3.83 13.03 2.56
C LEU A 62 -3.46 13.54 3.95
N THR A 63 -3.25 12.61 4.89
CA THR A 63 -2.74 12.90 6.23
C THR A 63 -1.33 12.37 6.37
N GLU A 64 -0.48 13.11 7.08
CA GLU A 64 0.86 12.67 7.47
C GLU A 64 0.98 12.57 8.99
N ALA A 65 1.96 11.80 9.45
CA ALA A 65 2.28 11.74 10.87
C ALA A 65 2.83 13.10 11.35
N PRO A 66 2.55 13.52 12.59
CA PRO A 66 3.13 14.73 13.14
C PRO A 66 4.66 14.62 13.20
N ILE A 67 5.36 15.71 12.85
CA ILE A 67 6.81 15.77 12.96
C ILE A 67 7.18 15.80 14.44
N ILE A 68 7.65 14.67 14.96
CA ILE A 68 8.32 14.62 16.26
C ILE A 68 9.79 14.96 16.01
N GLU A 69 10.14 16.24 16.08
CA GLU A 69 11.56 16.63 16.11
C GLU A 69 12.24 15.92 17.28
N LYS A 70 13.28 15.12 17.00
CA LYS A 70 14.23 14.78 18.05
C LYS A 70 15.06 16.02 18.31
N LYS A 71 14.75 16.68 19.41
CA LYS A 71 15.61 17.69 20.03
C LYS A 71 17.03 17.18 20.24
#